data_AF-A0A818GZF4-F1
#
_entry.id   AF-A0A818GZF4-F1
#
_cell.length_a   1.000
_cell.length_b   1.000
_cell.length_c   1.000
_cell.angle_alpha   90.00
_cell.angle_beta   90.00
_cell.angle_gamma   90.00
#
_symmetry.space_group_name_H-M   'P 1'
#
loop_
_entity.id
_entity.type
_entity.pdbx_description
1 polymer ?
#
loop_
_entity_poly.entity_id
_entity_poly.type
_entity_poly.pdbx_seq_one_letter_code
_entity_poly.pdbx_strand_id
1 'polypeptide(L)'
;QRVESPCGRCDDTALNTLELICGDRHGSAVRRIRSYDGLWGGWGESTFCSGLHNYLQSVQFKIESDQRGRDDTAANDSRFTCTSGKTIQAPNGAPWGDWGSWAECSQSTAICGFAIRFEPDVRGGDDTAMNGARFACCSTK
;
A
#
# COMPACT_ATOMS: atom_id res chain seq x y z
N GLN A 1 5.29 -2.85 -2.84
CA GLN A 1 5.37 -1.65 -1.98
C GLN A 1 6.82 -1.24 -1.79
N ARG A 2 7.11 0.05 -1.56
CA ARG A 2 8.46 0.55 -1.28
C ARG A 2 8.55 0.99 0.19
N VAL A 3 9.38 0.30 0.96
CA VAL A 3 9.48 0.44 2.42
C VAL A 3 10.95 0.60 2.80
N GLU A 4 11.21 1.43 3.80
CA GLU A 4 12.55 1.62 4.35
C GLU A 4 13.03 0.39 5.13
N SER A 5 14.34 0.15 5.07
CA SER A 5 14.93 -0.97 5.80
C SER A 5 15.19 -0.56 7.25
N PRO A 6 14.95 -1.43 8.23
CA PRO A 6 15.26 -1.13 9.62
C PRO A 6 16.77 -0.83 9.78
N CYS A 7 17.12 0.39 10.17
CA CYS A 7 18.52 0.78 10.39
C CYS A 7 18.93 0.79 11.89
N GLY A 8 17.97 0.51 12.79
CA GLY A 8 18.18 0.29 14.23
C GLY A 8 18.09 1.54 15.13
N ARG A 9 18.49 2.74 14.68
CA ARG A 9 18.42 3.98 15.50
C ARG A 9 17.75 5.19 14.84
N CYS A 10 17.36 5.11 13.58
CA CYS A 10 16.52 6.12 12.92
C CYS A 10 15.06 5.64 12.90
N ASP A 11 14.10 6.55 12.73
CA ASP A 11 12.67 6.25 12.51
C ASP A 11 12.47 5.68 11.08
N ASP A 12 13.15 4.58 10.77
CA ASP A 12 13.27 4.02 9.42
C ASP A 12 12.36 2.81 9.23
N THR A 13 11.05 3.03 9.18
CA THR A 13 10.10 1.96 8.82
C THR A 13 8.92 2.38 7.95
N ALA A 14 8.96 3.57 7.35
CA ALA A 14 7.81 4.10 6.63
C ALA A 14 7.60 3.45 5.25
N LEU A 15 6.33 3.15 4.96
CA LEU A 15 5.83 2.90 3.62
C LEU A 15 5.85 4.22 2.84
N ASN A 16 6.73 4.29 1.85
CA ASN A 16 6.95 5.50 1.05
C ASN A 16 6.00 5.56 -0.15
N THR A 17 5.74 4.42 -0.81
CA THR A 17 4.83 4.35 -1.96
C THR A 17 4.35 2.93 -2.26
N LEU A 18 3.32 2.86 -3.11
CA LEU A 18 2.77 1.63 -3.66
C LEU A 18 2.99 1.57 -5.18
N GLU A 19 3.11 0.34 -5.69
CA GLU A 19 2.98 0.02 -7.11
C GLU A 19 1.91 -1.06 -7.22
N LEU A 20 0.93 -0.86 -8.09
CA LEU A 20 -0.06 -1.89 -8.42
C LEU A 20 0.25 -2.48 -9.79
N ILE A 21 0.06 -3.79 -9.92
CA ILE A 21 0.16 -4.51 -11.18
C ILE A 21 -1.26 -4.81 -11.66
N CYS A 22 -1.68 -4.12 -12.72
CA CYS A 22 -2.94 -4.37 -13.38
C CYS A 22 -2.86 -5.68 -14.16
N GLY A 23 -3.85 -6.55 -13.98
CA GLY A 23 -3.99 -7.82 -14.70
C GLY A 23 -5.19 -7.82 -15.64
N ASP A 24 -5.12 -8.63 -16.70
CA ASP A 24 -6.30 -8.98 -17.50
C ASP A 24 -7.19 -10.02 -16.81
N ARG A 25 -8.28 -10.41 -17.45
CA ARG A 25 -9.22 -11.43 -16.91
C ARG A 25 -8.62 -12.82 -16.73
N HIS A 26 -7.49 -13.10 -17.37
CA HIS A 26 -6.78 -14.37 -17.24
C HIS A 26 -5.72 -14.34 -16.14
N GLY A 27 -5.54 -13.20 -15.45
CA GLY A 27 -4.51 -13.00 -14.43
C GLY A 27 -3.14 -12.64 -15.02
N SER A 28 -3.07 -12.34 -16.32
CA SER A 28 -1.82 -11.90 -16.96
C SER A 28 -1.54 -10.44 -16.62
N ALA A 29 -0.35 -10.14 -16.11
CA ALA A 29 0.07 -8.76 -15.84
C ALA A 29 0.16 -7.95 -17.15
N VAL A 30 -0.57 -6.84 -17.22
CA VAL A 30 -0.60 -5.97 -18.41
C VAL A 30 0.11 -4.64 -18.19
N ARG A 31 0.10 -4.09 -16.97
CA ARG A 31 0.68 -2.78 -16.68
C ARG A 31 1.04 -2.62 -15.21
N ARG A 32 2.10 -1.86 -14.93
CA ARG A 32 2.42 -1.32 -13.59
C ARG A 32 1.98 0.12 -13.50
N ILE A 33 1.33 0.49 -12.39
CA ILE A 33 0.92 1.87 -12.10
C ILE A 33 1.48 2.33 -10.75
N ARG A 34 1.95 3.57 -10.73
CA ARG A 34 2.48 4.27 -9.56
C ARG A 34 1.93 5.69 -9.54
N SER A 35 1.50 6.16 -8.38
CA SER A 35 1.11 7.57 -8.19
C SER A 35 2.31 8.46 -7.87
N TYR A 36 3.39 7.86 -7.35
CA TYR A 36 4.64 8.52 -6.94
C TYR A 36 5.74 7.46 -6.83
N ASP A 37 6.99 7.82 -7.14
CA ASP A 37 8.11 6.86 -7.12
C ASP A 37 8.66 6.56 -5.71
N GLY A 38 8.36 7.43 -4.73
CA GLY A 38 9.00 7.42 -3.42
C GLY A 38 10.41 8.01 -3.47
N LEU A 39 10.89 8.55 -2.36
CA LEU A 39 12.29 9.00 -2.25
C LEU A 39 13.16 7.88 -1.68
N TRP A 40 12.67 7.17 -0.67
CA TRP A 40 13.49 6.26 0.14
C TRP A 40 13.00 4.81 0.11
N GLY A 41 13.80 3.93 0.70
CA GLY A 41 13.50 2.50 0.84
C GLY A 41 13.67 1.65 -0.42
N GLY A 42 13.46 0.35 -0.24
CA GLY A 42 13.57 -0.69 -1.26
C GLY A 42 12.21 -1.22 -1.71
N TRP A 43 12.10 -1.58 -2.99
CA TRP A 43 10.93 -2.29 -3.50
C TRP A 43 10.95 -3.74 -3.01
N GLY A 44 9.85 -4.17 -2.39
CA GLY A 44 9.63 -5.57 -2.04
C GLY A 44 9.23 -6.43 -3.22
N GLU A 45 9.19 -7.73 -3.00
CA GLU A 45 8.67 -8.68 -3.98
C GLU A 45 7.19 -8.39 -4.32
N SER A 46 6.83 -8.66 -5.57
CA SER A 46 5.45 -8.50 -6.04
C SER A 46 4.61 -9.71 -5.64
N THR A 47 3.39 -9.46 -5.17
CA THR A 47 2.39 -10.49 -4.87
C THR A 47 1.12 -10.24 -5.68
N PHE A 48 0.35 -11.30 -5.97
CA PHE A 48 -0.73 -11.25 -6.94
C PHE A 48 -1.95 -12.07 -6.50
N CYS A 49 -3.13 -11.60 -6.93
CA CYS A 49 -4.34 -12.40 -6.97
C CYS A 49 -4.26 -13.34 -8.19
N SER A 50 -3.81 -14.57 -7.97
CA SER A 50 -3.70 -15.58 -9.03
C SER A 50 -5.06 -16.16 -9.41
N GLY A 51 -5.27 -16.44 -10.70
CA GLY A 51 -6.47 -17.11 -11.22
C GLY A 51 -7.33 -16.21 -12.11
N LEU A 52 -8.36 -16.80 -12.71
CA LEU A 52 -9.29 -16.10 -13.60
C LEU A 52 -10.18 -15.14 -12.81
N HIS A 53 -10.40 -13.94 -13.33
CA HIS A 53 -11.25 -12.91 -12.73
C HIS A 53 -10.93 -12.60 -11.26
N ASN A 54 -9.65 -12.73 -10.87
CA ASN A 54 -9.20 -12.51 -9.50
C ASN A 54 -8.41 -11.21 -9.38
N TYR A 55 -8.96 -10.23 -8.69
CA TYR A 55 -8.42 -8.87 -8.62
C TYR A 55 -8.35 -8.39 -7.18
N LEU A 56 -7.59 -7.33 -6.91
CA LEU A 56 -7.58 -6.70 -5.59
C LEU A 56 -8.96 -6.07 -5.30
N GLN A 57 -9.53 -6.35 -4.14
CA GLN A 57 -10.86 -5.89 -3.73
C GLN A 57 -10.81 -4.93 -2.54
N SER A 58 -9.91 -5.18 -1.59
CA SER A 58 -9.74 -4.31 -0.43
C SER A 58 -8.28 -4.10 -0.09
N VAL A 59 -8.03 -3.07 0.70
CA VAL A 59 -6.72 -2.69 1.22
C VAL A 59 -6.81 -2.42 2.71
N GLN A 60 -5.76 -2.72 3.44
CA GLN A 60 -5.57 -2.36 4.83
C GLN A 60 -4.12 -1.93 5.02
N PHE A 61 -3.95 -0.87 5.81
CA PHE A 61 -2.63 -0.36 6.18
C PHE A 61 -2.31 -0.72 7.62
N LYS A 62 -1.02 -0.97 7.85
CA LYS A 62 -0.44 -1.04 9.19
C LYS A 62 0.14 0.31 9.51
N ILE A 63 -0.21 0.83 10.68
CA ILE A 63 -0.04 2.23 11.03
C ILE A 63 0.42 2.29 12.49
N GLU A 64 1.47 3.05 12.78
CA GLU A 64 1.77 3.38 14.17
C GLU A 64 0.83 4.47 14.67
N SER A 65 0.20 4.21 15.81
CA SER A 65 -0.61 5.22 16.49
C SER A 65 0.32 6.24 17.15
N ASP A 66 0.03 7.53 16.93
CA ASP A 66 0.85 8.60 17.48
C ASP A 66 0.86 8.59 19.02
N GLN A 67 2.05 8.71 19.60
CA GLN A 67 2.30 8.66 21.04
C GLN A 67 2.17 10.04 21.72
N ARG A 68 1.61 11.12 21.11
CA ARG A 68 1.49 12.44 21.80
C ARG A 68 0.62 13.56 21.18
N GLY A 69 -0.31 13.30 20.26
CA GLY A 69 -1.30 14.30 19.81
C GLY A 69 -0.84 15.22 18.67
N ARG A 70 0.01 14.71 17.76
CA ARG A 70 0.29 15.28 16.44
C ARG A 70 -0.18 14.31 15.37
N ASP A 71 -0.75 14.82 14.28
CA ASP A 71 -1.33 14.04 13.18
C ASP A 71 -0.26 13.39 12.27
N ASP A 72 0.83 12.84 12.83
CA ASP A 72 1.98 12.35 12.07
C ASP A 72 1.92 10.81 11.95
N THR A 73 0.76 10.32 11.51
CA THR A 73 0.47 8.89 11.39
C THR A 73 0.93 8.36 10.02
N ALA A 74 2.12 7.74 9.96
CA ALA A 74 2.66 7.12 8.76
C ALA A 74 2.22 5.65 8.60
N ALA A 75 1.99 5.20 7.36
CA ALA A 75 1.82 3.77 7.09
C ALA A 75 3.19 3.06 7.11
N ASN A 76 3.24 1.85 7.65
CA ASN A 76 4.43 1.00 7.76
C ASN A 76 4.31 -0.27 6.90
N ASP A 77 3.09 -0.67 6.56
CA ASP A 77 2.83 -1.83 5.73
C ASP A 77 1.45 -1.75 5.05
N SER A 78 1.24 -2.57 4.02
CA SER A 78 -0.04 -2.73 3.36
C SER A 78 -0.34 -4.20 3.04
N ARG A 79 -1.60 -4.59 3.19
CA ARG A 79 -2.11 -5.87 2.70
C ARG A 79 -3.42 -5.69 1.97
N PHE A 80 -3.72 -6.62 1.08
CA PHE A 80 -4.88 -6.56 0.20
C PHE A 80 -5.67 -7.86 0.28
N THR A 81 -6.98 -7.80 0.07
CA THR A 81 -7.74 -9.01 -0.26
C THR A 81 -8.01 -9.07 -1.75
N CYS A 82 -8.05 -10.30 -2.26
CA CYS A 82 -8.50 -10.60 -3.61
C CYS A 82 -10.01 -10.80 -3.64
N THR A 83 -10.64 -10.66 -4.81
CA THR A 83 -12.06 -11.00 -5.02
C THR A 83 -12.38 -12.46 -4.69
N SER A 84 -11.37 -13.34 -4.67
CA SER A 84 -11.50 -14.72 -4.18
C SER A 84 -11.50 -14.86 -2.64
N GLY A 85 -11.36 -13.77 -1.89
CA GLY A 85 -11.23 -13.76 -0.43
C GLY A 85 -9.81 -14.03 0.11
N LYS A 86 -8.83 -14.30 -0.75
CA LYS A 86 -7.44 -14.52 -0.33
C LYS A 86 -6.79 -13.19 0.08
N THR A 87 -6.14 -13.16 1.24
CA THR A 87 -5.29 -12.01 1.63
C THR A 87 -3.89 -12.19 1.05
N ILE A 88 -3.32 -11.10 0.51
CA ILE A 88 -1.95 -11.03 0.00
C ILE A 88 -1.24 -9.82 0.59
N GLN A 89 0.07 -9.94 0.78
CA GLN A 89 0.94 -8.93 1.38
C GLN A 89 2.35 -9.10 0.79
N ALA A 90 3.07 -7.99 0.61
CA ALA A 90 4.46 -8.04 0.20
C ALA A 90 5.35 -8.40 1.41
N PRO A 91 6.39 -9.23 1.26
CA PRO A 91 7.21 -9.71 2.38
C PRO A 91 8.25 -8.69 2.85
N ASN A 92 7.98 -7.39 2.72
CA ASN A 92 8.88 -6.30 3.11
C ASN A 92 8.18 -5.23 3.97
N GLY A 93 7.04 -5.58 4.56
CA GLY A 93 6.34 -4.72 5.51
C GLY A 93 7.13 -4.51 6.80
N ALA A 94 7.06 -3.31 7.37
CA ALA A 94 7.70 -3.06 8.64
C ALA A 94 6.96 -3.74 9.83
N PRO A 95 7.70 -4.12 10.89
CA PRO A 95 7.14 -4.90 11.99
C PRO A 95 6.25 -4.08 12.93
N TRP A 96 6.34 -2.75 12.91
CA TRP A 96 5.70 -1.88 13.89
C TRP A 96 4.30 -1.39 13.48
N GLY A 97 3.56 -0.90 14.47
CA GLY A 97 2.18 -0.40 14.32
C GLY A 97 1.11 -1.48 14.36
N ASP A 98 -0.14 -1.02 14.25
CA ASP A 98 -1.34 -1.83 14.27
C ASP A 98 -2.06 -1.78 12.93
N TRP A 99 -2.75 -2.87 12.58
CA TRP A 99 -3.58 -2.89 11.38
C TRP A 99 -4.86 -2.10 11.61
N GLY A 100 -5.13 -1.11 10.76
CA GLY A 100 -6.37 -0.32 10.79
C GLY A 100 -7.60 -1.09 10.33
N SER A 101 -8.67 -0.41 9.92
CA SER A 101 -9.82 -1.06 9.26
C SER A 101 -9.54 -1.36 7.79
N TRP A 102 -10.21 -2.38 7.23
CA TRP A 102 -10.23 -2.60 5.78
C TRP A 102 -11.00 -1.49 5.07
N ALA A 103 -10.47 -1.04 3.92
CA ALA A 103 -11.19 -0.22 2.95
C ALA A 103 -11.51 -1.10 1.73
N GLU A 104 -12.79 -1.25 1.42
CA GLU A 104 -13.27 -2.26 0.48
C GLU A 104 -14.03 -1.64 -0.69
N CYS A 105 -13.78 -2.16 -1.90
CA CYS A 105 -14.64 -1.92 -3.05
C CYS A 105 -15.97 -2.68 -2.89
N SER A 106 -17.05 -2.09 -3.41
CA SER A 106 -18.38 -2.71 -3.44
C SER A 106 -18.38 -4.07 -4.15
N GLN A 107 -19.42 -4.87 -3.92
CA GLN A 107 -19.59 -6.14 -4.64
C GLN A 107 -19.54 -5.94 -6.16
N SER A 108 -18.96 -6.90 -6.88
CA SER A 108 -18.75 -6.84 -8.34
C SER A 108 -17.84 -5.70 -8.83
N THR A 109 -17.04 -5.10 -7.94
CA THR A 109 -16.02 -4.11 -8.30
C THR A 109 -14.65 -4.49 -7.72
N ALA A 110 -13.58 -4.00 -8.34
CA ALA A 110 -12.20 -4.23 -7.93
C ALA A 110 -11.39 -2.94 -8.06
N ILE A 111 -10.24 -2.90 -7.37
CA ILE A 111 -9.30 -1.80 -7.43
C ILE A 111 -8.74 -1.70 -8.86
N CYS A 112 -8.94 -0.54 -9.50
CA CYS A 112 -8.48 -0.23 -10.85
C CYS A 112 -7.52 0.96 -10.93
N GLY A 113 -7.29 1.63 -9.80
CA GLY A 113 -6.39 2.78 -9.71
C GLY A 113 -6.25 3.24 -8.27
N PHE A 114 -5.29 4.12 -8.03
CA PHE A 114 -5.06 4.71 -6.72
C PHE A 114 -4.34 6.05 -6.83
N ALA A 115 -4.47 6.85 -5.78
CA ALA A 115 -3.68 8.04 -5.53
C ALA A 115 -3.17 7.97 -4.09
N ILE A 116 -1.96 8.45 -3.86
CA ILE A 116 -1.40 8.55 -2.50
C ILE A 116 -1.29 10.00 -2.08
N ARG A 117 -1.39 10.24 -0.78
CA ARG A 117 -0.96 11.46 -0.11
C ARG A 117 0.38 11.17 0.54
N PHE A 118 1.35 12.03 0.30
CA PHE A 118 2.66 12.01 0.92
C PHE A 118 2.97 13.41 1.40
N GLU A 119 3.78 13.52 2.44
CA GLU A 119 4.31 14.80 2.88
C GLU A 119 5.59 15.13 2.08
N PRO A 120 5.71 16.36 1.56
CA PRO A 120 6.94 16.81 0.91
C PRO A 120 7.96 17.29 1.97
N ASP A 121 9.24 17.06 1.70
CA ASP A 121 10.37 17.51 2.54
C ASP A 121 10.28 19.01 2.87
N VAL A 122 10.03 19.32 4.15
CA VAL A 122 10.01 20.70 4.68
C VAL A 122 11.19 20.92 5.63
N ARG A 123 12.42 20.69 5.13
CA ARG A 123 13.68 21.19 5.71
C ARG A 123 13.83 20.92 7.22
N GLY A 124 14.22 19.70 7.57
CA GLY A 124 14.86 19.41 8.85
C GLY A 124 14.23 18.30 9.71
N GLY A 125 13.28 17.53 9.16
CA GLY A 125 12.72 16.30 9.75
C GLY A 125 12.46 15.25 8.68
N ASP A 126 12.27 13.99 9.08
CA ASP A 126 11.99 12.85 8.19
C ASP A 126 10.58 12.96 7.57
N ASP A 127 10.46 13.80 6.53
CA ASP A 127 9.16 14.22 6.00
C ASP A 127 8.84 13.54 4.65
N THR A 128 8.94 12.21 4.52
CA THR A 128 8.58 11.55 3.23
C THR A 128 7.84 10.22 3.29
N ALA A 129 7.04 9.99 4.33
CA ALA A 129 6.17 8.83 4.41
C ALA A 129 4.84 9.01 3.66
N MET A 130 4.24 7.91 3.19
CA MET A 130 2.85 7.90 2.75
C MET A 130 1.93 8.03 3.97
N ASN A 131 1.16 9.13 4.04
CA ASN A 131 0.22 9.39 5.14
C ASN A 131 -1.25 9.23 4.73
N GLY A 132 -1.50 8.78 3.50
CA GLY A 132 -2.84 8.45 3.04
C GLY A 132 -2.87 7.83 1.65
N ALA A 133 -3.94 7.10 1.35
CA ALA A 133 -4.19 6.58 0.01
C ALA A 133 -5.70 6.55 -0.28
N ARG A 134 -6.06 6.77 -1.54
CA ARG A 134 -7.41 6.59 -2.07
C ARG A 134 -7.35 5.63 -3.24
N PHE A 135 -8.26 4.66 -3.27
CA PHE A 135 -8.34 3.64 -4.31
C PHE A 135 -9.62 3.85 -5.13
N ALA A 136 -9.49 3.71 -6.44
CA ALA A 136 -10.61 3.73 -7.37
C ALA A 136 -11.14 2.30 -7.58
N CYS A 137 -12.45 2.14 -7.53
CA CYS A 137 -13.13 0.87 -7.76
C CYS A 137 -13.83 0.88 -9.13
N CYS A 138 -13.58 -0.13 -9.95
CA CYS A 138 -14.20 -0.30 -11.27
C CYS A 138 -14.94 -1.63 -11.36
N SER A 139 -15.94 -1.70 -12.24
CA SER A 139 -16.65 -2.94 -12.56
C SER A 139 -15.70 -4.04 -13.00
N THR A 140 -15.92 -5.26 -12.51
CA THR A 140 -15.21 -6.48 -12.96
C THR A 140 -15.96 -7.26 -14.04
N LYS A 141 -17.15 -6.79 -14.43
CA LYS A 141 -17.96 -7.30 -15.55
C LYS A 141 -17.41 -6.78 -16.88
#